data_AF-A0A8H3ALB6-F1
#
_entry.id   AF-A0A8H3ALB6-F1
#
_cell.length_a   1.000
_cell.length_b   1.000
_cell.length_c   1.000
_cell.angle_alpha   90.00
_cell.angle_beta   90.00
_cell.angle_gamma   90.00
#
_symmetry.space_group_name_H-M   'P 1'
#
loop_
_entity.id
_entity.type
_entity.pdbx_description
1 polymer ?
#
loop_
_entity_poly.entity_id
_entity_poly.type
_entity_poly.pdbx_seq_one_letter_code
_entity_poly.pdbx_strand_id
1 'polypeptide(L)'
;MLSFQPKYAQPFAFEHACQLDAPTIAEEIFRLQNSLRVLSATQKQLQDAIASEVTPDVELQQAFQENLGVIGSQEERIVMLRKALEAQGAAIADNPHYQLQSQAISLPAAVPHEAASVSTTGGVPEQIANQDGDSGGVYL
;
A
#
# COMPACT_ATOMS: atom_id res chain seq x y z
N MET A 1 27.85 17.39 4.91
CA MET A 1 26.63 17.53 4.09
C MET A 1 25.97 16.16 4.00
N LEU A 2 24.68 16.03 4.33
CA LEU A 2 23.95 14.80 4.04
C LEU A 2 23.80 14.71 2.51
N SER A 3 24.46 13.75 1.89
CA SER A 3 24.24 13.43 0.48
C SER A 3 23.16 12.36 0.37
N PHE A 4 22.13 12.60 -0.43
CA PHE A 4 21.14 11.58 -0.79
C PHE A 4 21.49 11.01 -2.17
N GLN A 5 21.63 9.69 -2.25
CA GLN A 5 21.95 9.01 -3.50
C GLN A 5 20.77 8.13 -3.92
N PRO A 6 19.99 8.54 -4.94
CA PRO A 6 18.84 7.78 -5.39
C PRO A 6 19.28 6.54 -6.19
N LYS A 7 18.54 5.44 -6.01
CA LYS A 7 18.60 4.23 -6.82
C LYS A 7 17.82 4.40 -8.13
N TYR A 8 16.70 5.13 -8.11
CA TYR A 8 15.86 5.38 -9.27
C TYR A 8 16.12 6.76 -9.85
N ALA A 9 15.88 6.95 -11.15
CA ALA A 9 15.92 8.28 -11.72
C ALA A 9 14.83 9.16 -11.07
N GLN A 10 15.22 10.34 -10.61
CA GLN A 10 14.33 11.29 -9.95
C GLN A 10 14.15 12.54 -10.84
N PRO A 11 12.99 13.20 -10.78
CA PRO A 11 12.71 14.39 -11.60
C PRO A 11 13.54 15.61 -11.19
N PHE A 12 14.16 15.56 -10.01
CA PHE A 12 15.07 16.58 -9.51
C PHE A 12 16.08 15.98 -8.53
N ALA A 13 17.16 16.72 -8.29
CA ALA A 13 18.19 16.36 -7.33
C ALA A 13 17.80 16.77 -5.90
N PHE A 14 18.45 16.15 -4.91
CA PHE A 14 18.17 16.42 -3.50
C PHE A 14 18.38 17.88 -3.10
N GLU A 15 19.37 18.54 -3.69
CA GLU A 15 19.68 19.96 -3.46
C GLU A 15 18.49 20.86 -3.83
N HIS A 16 17.75 20.51 -4.89
CA HIS A 16 16.54 21.21 -5.26
C HIS A 16 15.41 20.95 -4.25
N ALA A 17 15.29 19.72 -3.76
CA ALA A 17 14.31 19.38 -2.71
C ALA A 17 14.51 20.23 -1.44
N CYS A 18 15.77 20.47 -1.05
CA CYS A 18 16.11 21.31 0.10
C CYS A 18 15.74 22.80 -0.06
N GLN A 19 15.48 23.25 -1.28
CA GLN A 19 15.09 24.64 -1.58
C GLN A 19 13.57 24.84 -1.58
N LEU A 20 12.78 23.75 -1.61
CA LEU A 20 11.31 23.82 -1.54
C LEU A 20 10.87 24.20 -0.13
N ASP A 21 9.78 24.95 -0.01
CA ASP A 21 9.19 25.26 1.29
C ASP A 21 8.43 24.04 1.87
N ALA A 22 8.31 24.00 3.20
CA ALA A 22 7.68 22.90 3.92
C ALA A 22 6.23 22.58 3.46
N PRO A 23 5.36 23.57 3.17
CA PRO A 23 4.05 23.31 2.57
C PRO A 23 4.12 22.53 1.26
N THR A 24 4.97 22.95 0.32
CA THR A 24 5.13 22.30 -0.99
C THR A 24 5.63 20.87 -0.83
N ILE A 25 6.61 20.65 0.05
CA ILE A 25 7.11 19.30 0.32
C ILE A 25 6.01 18.41 0.93
N ALA A 26 5.21 18.93 1.86
CA ALA A 26 4.12 18.18 2.48
C ALA A 26 3.02 17.80 1.49
N GLU A 27 2.61 18.74 0.62
CA GLU A 27 1.66 18.49 -0.45
C GLU A 27 2.17 17.44 -1.45
N GLU A 28 3.44 17.54 -1.83
CA GLU A 28 4.11 16.57 -2.70
C GLU A 28 4.10 15.16 -2.07
N ILE A 29 4.46 15.04 -0.78
CA ILE A 29 4.40 13.76 -0.06
C ILE A 29 2.98 13.20 -0.07
N PHE A 30 1.95 14.01 0.19
CA PHE A 30 0.57 13.57 0.18
C PHE A 30 0.14 13.07 -1.21
N ARG A 31 0.50 13.79 -2.27
CA ARG A 31 0.22 13.38 -3.65
C ARG A 31 0.88 12.05 -3.99
N LEU A 32 2.15 11.87 -3.62
CA LEU A 32 2.87 10.62 -3.84
C LEU A 32 2.25 9.45 -3.06
N GLN A 33 1.85 9.67 -1.79
CA GLN A 33 1.13 8.65 -1.01
C GLN A 33 -0.20 8.26 -1.66
N ASN A 34 -0.94 9.22 -2.22
CA ASN A 34 -2.18 8.94 -2.95
C ASN A 34 -1.92 8.10 -4.20
N SER A 35 -0.89 8.46 -4.97
CA SER A 35 -0.46 7.73 -6.16
C SER A 35 -0.03 6.31 -5.82
N LEU A 36 0.80 6.12 -4.79
CA LEU A 36 1.23 4.81 -4.31
C LEU A 36 0.06 3.92 -3.89
N ARG A 37 -0.96 4.47 -3.21
CA ARG A 37 -2.15 3.70 -2.85
C ARG A 37 -2.86 3.12 -4.07
N VAL A 38 -3.02 3.94 -5.12
CA VAL A 38 -3.66 3.51 -6.37
C VAL A 38 -2.79 2.48 -7.07
N LEU A 39 -1.49 2.74 -7.21
CA LEU A 39 -0.54 1.81 -7.83
C LEU A 39 -0.50 0.46 -7.12
N SER A 40 -0.49 0.44 -5.78
CA SER A 40 -0.52 -0.81 -5.01
C SER A 40 -1.81 -1.60 -5.23
N ALA A 41 -2.95 -0.92 -5.38
CA ALA A 41 -4.21 -1.58 -5.73
C ALA A 41 -4.16 -2.18 -7.14
N THR A 42 -3.64 -1.44 -8.12
CA THR A 42 -3.42 -1.95 -9.49
C THR A 42 -2.43 -3.10 -9.51
N GLN A 43 -1.36 -3.03 -8.72
CA GLN A 43 -0.35 -4.08 -8.62
C GLN A 43 -0.96 -5.40 -8.13
N LYS A 44 -1.83 -5.31 -7.12
CA LYS A 44 -2.57 -6.46 -6.61
C LYS A 44 -3.51 -7.04 -7.66
N GLN A 45 -4.25 -6.20 -8.38
CA GLN A 45 -5.12 -6.64 -9.47
C GLN A 45 -4.35 -7.36 -10.59
N LEU A 46 -3.19 -6.83 -10.98
CA LEU A 46 -2.30 -7.47 -11.95
C LEU A 46 -1.77 -8.81 -11.44
N GLN A 47 -1.37 -8.87 -10.17
CA GLN A 47 -0.93 -10.12 -9.54
C GLN A 47 -2.01 -11.20 -9.58
N ASP A 48 -3.23 -10.83 -9.19
CA ASP A 48 -4.38 -11.74 -9.16
C ASP A 48 -4.74 -12.23 -10.58
N ALA A 49 -4.67 -11.34 -11.58
CA ALA A 49 -4.88 -11.69 -12.99
C ALA A 49 -3.82 -12.67 -13.52
N ILE A 50 -2.54 -12.36 -13.32
CA ILE A 50 -1.42 -13.24 -13.73
C ILE A 50 -1.53 -14.62 -13.07
N ALA A 51 -1.94 -14.68 -11.79
CA ALA A 51 -2.07 -15.94 -11.07
C ALA A 51 -3.28 -16.80 -11.52
N SER A 52 -4.28 -16.17 -12.15
CA SER A 52 -5.51 -16.84 -12.58
C SER A 52 -5.43 -17.38 -14.01
N GLU A 53 -4.42 -17.00 -14.77
CA GLU A 53 -4.25 -17.42 -16.17
C GLU A 53 -3.50 -18.75 -16.29
N VAL A 54 -4.02 -19.62 -17.16
CA VAL A 54 -3.39 -20.92 -17.50
C VAL A 54 -2.18 -20.72 -18.41
N THR A 55 -2.23 -19.69 -19.26
CA THR A 55 -1.16 -19.30 -20.17
C THR A 55 -0.66 -17.92 -19.79
N PRO A 56 0.65 -17.71 -19.58
CA PRO A 56 1.15 -16.43 -19.10
C PRO A 56 0.94 -15.30 -20.13
N ASP A 57 0.19 -14.26 -19.79
CA ASP A 57 0.13 -13.02 -20.56
C ASP A 57 1.39 -12.17 -20.32
N VAL A 58 2.13 -11.90 -21.40
CA VAL A 58 3.39 -11.13 -21.37
C VAL A 58 3.14 -9.65 -21.12
N GLU A 59 2.03 -9.09 -21.61
CA GLU A 59 1.68 -7.69 -21.41
C GLU A 59 1.32 -7.43 -19.94
N LEU A 60 0.57 -8.34 -19.31
CA LEU A 60 0.26 -8.24 -17.88
C LEU A 60 1.52 -8.34 -17.01
N GLN A 61 2.43 -9.25 -17.34
CA GLN A 61 3.71 -9.36 -16.62
C GLN A 61 4.59 -8.13 -16.80
N GLN A 62 4.62 -7.57 -18.00
CA GLN A 62 5.38 -6.35 -18.27
C GLN A 62 4.79 -5.17 -17.48
N ALA A 63 3.47 -4.96 -17.53
CA ALA A 63 2.80 -3.91 -16.77
C ALA A 63 3.04 -4.07 -15.25
N PHE A 64 3.02 -5.30 -14.74
CA PHE A 64 3.34 -5.60 -13.35
C PHE A 64 4.78 -5.17 -13.02
N GLN A 65 5.74 -5.50 -13.87
CA GLN A 65 7.14 -5.17 -13.63
C GLN A 65 7.44 -3.66 -13.76
N GLU A 66 6.82 -2.99 -14.73
CA GLU A 66 6.96 -1.54 -14.90
C GLU A 66 6.46 -0.78 -13.67
N ASN A 67 5.29 -1.17 -13.16
CA ASN A 67 4.72 -0.58 -11.95
C ASN A 67 5.63 -0.75 -10.73
N LEU A 68 6.36 -1.86 -10.59
CA LEU A 68 7.34 -2.01 -9.48
C LEU A 68 8.44 -0.95 -9.53
N GLY A 69 8.94 -0.61 -10.72
CA GLY A 69 9.91 0.46 -10.89
C GLY A 69 9.34 1.82 -10.53
N VAL A 70 8.10 2.09 -10.96
CA VAL A 70 7.38 3.34 -10.65
C VAL A 70 7.14 3.47 -9.15
N ILE A 71 6.64 2.43 -8.49
CA ILE A 71 6.43 2.39 -7.04
C ILE A 71 7.73 2.69 -6.31
N GLY A 72 8.82 1.98 -6.65
CA GLY A 72 10.13 2.20 -6.03
C GLY A 72 10.64 3.62 -6.19
N SER A 73 10.47 4.23 -7.38
CA SER A 73 10.87 5.61 -7.63
C SER A 73 10.08 6.63 -6.78
N GLN A 74 8.79 6.38 -6.56
CA GLN A 74 7.92 7.26 -5.78
C GLN A 74 8.17 7.14 -4.27
N GLU A 75 8.37 5.92 -3.77
CA GLU A 75 8.77 5.68 -2.38
C GLU A 75 10.10 6.38 -2.06
N GLU A 76 11.08 6.24 -2.94
CA GLU A 76 12.37 6.91 -2.79
C GLU A 76 12.23 8.44 -2.81
N ARG A 77 11.34 8.98 -3.65
CA ARG A 77 11.08 10.42 -3.67
C ARG A 77 10.51 10.91 -2.34
N ILE A 78 9.59 10.16 -1.72
CA ILE A 78 9.09 10.48 -0.38
C ILE A 78 10.24 10.52 0.63
N VAL A 79 11.18 9.58 0.57
CA VAL A 79 12.36 9.58 1.45
C VAL A 79 13.24 10.82 1.19
N MET A 80 13.47 11.18 -0.06
CA MET A 80 14.21 12.38 -0.44
C MET A 80 13.57 13.65 0.14
N LEU A 81 12.25 13.81 -0.03
CA LEU A 81 11.48 14.94 0.49
C LEU A 81 11.51 15.01 2.02
N ARG A 82 11.38 13.87 2.71
CA ARG A 82 11.48 13.84 4.18
C ARG A 82 12.87 14.26 4.67
N LYS A 83 13.92 13.78 4.00
CA LYS A 83 15.29 14.21 4.30
C LYS A 83 15.54 15.69 4.01
N ALA A 84 14.85 16.26 3.02
CA ALA A 84 14.91 17.68 2.75
C ALA A 84 14.28 18.50 3.89
N LEU A 85 13.12 18.07 4.41
CA LEU A 85 12.51 18.66 5.61
C LEU A 85 13.41 18.55 6.84
N GLU A 86 14.06 17.39 7.04
CA GLU A 86 15.01 17.18 8.13
C GLU A 86 16.24 18.10 8.01
N ALA A 87 16.78 18.28 6.79
CA ALA A 87 17.87 19.19 6.53
C ALA A 87 17.47 20.66 6.77
N GLN A 88 16.18 20.98 6.61
CA GLN A 88 15.59 22.25 6.99
C GLN A 88 15.29 22.36 8.49
N GLY A 89 15.59 21.33 9.29
CA GLY A 89 15.15 21.04 10.67
C GLY A 89 15.32 22.12 11.75
N ALA A 90 15.78 23.33 11.43
CA ALA A 90 15.65 24.51 12.30
C ALA A 90 14.39 25.37 12.00
N ALA A 91 13.78 25.25 10.82
CA ALA A 91 12.63 26.07 10.41
C ALA A 91 11.25 25.40 10.66
N ILE A 92 11.25 24.09 10.93
CA ILE A 92 10.03 23.25 10.98
C ILE A 92 9.72 22.75 12.41
N ALA A 93 10.73 22.65 13.28
CA ALA A 93 10.57 22.21 14.66
C ALA A 93 9.56 23.04 15.48
N ASP A 94 9.35 24.31 15.09
CA ASP A 94 8.40 25.22 15.73
C ASP A 94 6.95 25.08 15.22
N ASN A 95 6.69 24.25 14.20
CA ASN A 95 5.37 24.14 13.59
C ASN A 95 4.79 22.71 13.65
N PRO A 96 3.79 22.45 14.51
CA PRO A 96 3.21 21.13 14.73
C PRO A 96 2.51 20.54 13.51
N HIS A 97 2.21 21.34 12.48
CA HIS A 97 1.54 20.86 11.25
C HIS A 97 2.41 19.97 10.36
N TYR A 98 3.73 19.96 10.57
CA TYR A 98 4.69 19.19 9.75
C TYR A 98 5.29 18.00 10.48
N GLN A 99 4.80 17.68 11.68
CA GLN A 99 5.10 16.40 12.33
C GLN A 99 4.42 15.29 11.54
N LEU A 100 5.09 14.83 10.49
CA LEU A 100 4.70 13.66 9.74
C LEU A 100 4.68 12.50 10.73
N GLN A 101 3.47 12.06 11.12
CA GLN A 101 3.30 10.88 11.94
C GLN A 101 3.96 9.71 11.21
N SER A 102 5.13 9.30 11.69
CA SER A 102 5.78 8.05 11.32
C SER A 102 4.88 6.91 11.78
N GLN A 103 3.84 6.59 11.02
CA GLN A 103 3.14 5.33 11.20
C GLN A 103 4.12 4.23 10.79
N ALA A 104 4.69 3.60 11.80
CA ALA A 104 5.40 2.35 11.64
C ALA A 104 4.43 1.36 10.98
N ILE A 105 4.81 0.89 9.80
CA ILE A 105 4.14 -0.25 9.16
C ILE A 105 4.45 -1.44 10.08
N SER A 106 3.53 -1.74 10.99
CA SER A 106 3.58 -2.97 11.77
C SER A 106 3.40 -4.13 10.80
N LEU A 107 4.51 -4.78 10.45
CA LEU A 107 4.50 -6.10 9.83
C LEU A 107 3.70 -7.04 10.75
N PRO A 108 2.72 -7.81 10.23
CA PRO A 108 2.08 -8.83 11.03
C PRO A 108 3.12 -9.88 11.41
N ALA A 109 3.43 -9.94 12.71
CA ALA A 109 4.29 -10.96 13.26
C ALA A 109 3.70 -12.33 12.95
N ALA A 110 4.56 -13.19 12.40
CA ALA A 110 4.28 -14.58 12.11
C ALA A 110 3.71 -15.31 13.33
N VAL A 111 2.66 -16.11 13.08
CA VAL A 111 2.11 -17.11 14.00
C VAL A 111 3.19 -18.09 14.49
N PRO A 112 3.07 -18.56 15.74
CA PRO A 112 3.38 -19.94 16.06
C PRO A 112 2.13 -20.73 16.44
N HIS A 113 2.16 -21.96 15.96
CA HIS A 113 1.18 -23.03 16.02
C HIS A 113 1.11 -23.69 17.43
N GLU A 114 -0.01 -24.37 17.72
CA GLU A 114 -0.27 -25.36 18.79
C GLU A 114 -0.36 -24.85 20.25
N ALA A 115 -1.31 -25.28 21.09
CA ALA A 115 -1.81 -26.64 21.24
C ALA A 115 -3.27 -26.74 21.71
N ALA A 116 -3.81 -27.94 21.48
CA ALA A 116 -5.13 -28.43 21.79
C ALA A 116 -5.61 -28.25 23.24
N SER A 117 -6.92 -28.11 23.40
CA SER A 117 -7.66 -28.82 24.46
C SER A 117 -9.09 -29.10 24.00
N VAL A 118 -9.33 -30.40 23.82
CA VAL A 118 -10.62 -31.04 23.59
C VAL A 118 -11.42 -31.02 24.90
N SER A 119 -12.74 -30.82 24.82
CA SER A 119 -13.74 -31.56 25.60
C SER A 119 -15.18 -31.24 25.13
N THR A 120 -15.78 -32.18 24.40
CA THR A 120 -17.04 -32.90 24.74
C THR A 120 -17.99 -32.22 25.75
N THR A 121 -19.32 -32.08 25.57
CA THR A 121 -20.37 -33.03 25.14
C THR A 121 -21.73 -32.30 25.07
N GLY A 122 -22.61 -32.70 24.14
CA GLY A 122 -24.03 -32.97 24.44
C GLY A 122 -25.09 -31.94 24.05
N GLY A 123 -25.98 -32.30 23.11
CA GLY A 123 -27.32 -31.73 23.00
C GLY A 123 -27.89 -31.56 21.58
N VAL A 124 -28.39 -32.63 20.97
CA VAL A 124 -29.39 -32.67 19.87
C VAL A 124 -30.50 -33.58 20.41
N PRO A 125 -31.82 -33.29 20.30
CA PRO A 125 -32.57 -33.03 19.05
C PRO A 125 -33.62 -31.89 19.21
N GLU A 126 -34.48 -31.45 18.28
CA GLU A 126 -35.21 -32.08 17.17
C GLU A 126 -36.01 -30.99 16.39
N GLN A 127 -36.16 -31.16 15.07
CA GLN A 127 -37.25 -30.78 14.11
C GLN A 127 -37.96 -29.41 14.18
N ILE A 128 -38.20 -28.68 13.06
CA ILE A 128 -39.31 -28.81 12.07
C ILE A 128 -38.85 -28.12 10.75
N ALA A 129 -38.66 -28.84 9.62
CA ALA A 129 -39.58 -29.08 8.49
C ALA A 129 -39.97 -27.87 7.59
N ASN A 130 -39.36 -27.84 6.40
CA ASN A 130 -39.89 -27.64 5.02
C ASN A 130 -40.88 -26.50 4.67
N GLN A 131 -40.49 -25.67 3.68
CA GLN A 131 -41.11 -25.48 2.33
C GLN A 131 -40.58 -24.17 1.72
N ASP A 132 -39.85 -24.16 0.60
CA ASP A 132 -40.23 -24.38 -0.81
C ASP A 132 -41.09 -23.23 -1.40
N GLY A 133 -40.64 -22.64 -2.51
CA GLY A 133 -41.24 -21.42 -3.07
C GLY A 133 -40.49 -20.83 -4.27
N ASP A 134 -40.42 -21.61 -5.34
CA ASP A 134 -40.15 -21.20 -6.73
C ASP A 134 -41.06 -20.05 -7.21
N SER A 135 -40.50 -19.07 -7.93
CA SER A 135 -41.20 -18.38 -9.02
C SER A 135 -40.23 -17.58 -9.88
N GLY A 136 -39.99 -18.11 -11.08
CA GLY A 136 -39.39 -17.39 -12.18
C GLY A 136 -40.27 -16.28 -12.77
N GLY A 137 -39.63 -15.44 -13.58
CA GLY A 137 -40.29 -14.44 -14.42
C GLY A 137 -39.31 -13.83 -15.43
N VAL A 138 -39.39 -14.29 -16.68
CA VAL A 138 -38.77 -13.69 -17.87
C VAL A 138 -39.81 -12.78 -18.55
N TYR A 139 -39.32 -11.88 -19.42
CA TYR A 139 -40.01 -11.01 -20.42
C TYR A 139 -40.43 -9.63 -19.86
N LEU A 140 -40.08 -8.49 -20.47
CA LEU A 140 -39.89 -8.14 -21.88
C LEU A 140 -38.69 -7.21 -22.11
#